data_AF-C9E3R6-F1
#
_entry.id   AF-C9E3R6-F1
#
_cell.length_a   1.000
_cell.length_b   1.000
_cell.length_c   1.000
_cell.angle_alpha   90.00
_cell.angle_beta   90.00
_cell.angle_gamma   90.00
#
_symmetry.space_group_name_H-M   'P 1'
#
loop_
_entity.id
_entity.type
_entity.pdbx_description
1 polymer ?
#
loop_
_entity_poly.entity_id
_entity_poly.type
_entity_poly.pdbx_seq_one_letter_code
_entity_poly.pdbx_strand_id
1 'polypeptide(L)'
;KATYHGATVAVKQVKRCSKNHLASRQSFWSELNVARLDHKNVVHIVAASTCTPAIQDSLSTIIMEYAGNCTLHHAIYGTGYLTGNNDGLKCDRGV
;
A
#
# COMPACT_ATOMS: atom_id res chain seq x y z
N LYS A 1 -0.82 -6.26 5.92
CA LYS A 1 -1.46 -7.26 5.03
C LYS A 1 -2.94 -7.37 5.38
N ALA A 2 -3.82 -7.49 4.40
CA ALA A 2 -5.25 -7.74 4.56
C ALA A 2 -5.76 -8.64 3.42
N THR A 3 -7.03 -9.04 3.46
CA THR A 3 -7.65 -9.86 2.41
C THR A 3 -8.80 -9.07 1.77
N TYR A 4 -8.83 -9.00 0.44
CA TYR A 4 -9.87 -8.35 -0.35
C TYR A 4 -10.29 -9.27 -1.51
N HIS A 5 -11.57 -9.65 -1.58
CA HIS A 5 -12.09 -10.66 -2.52
C HIS A 5 -11.27 -11.96 -2.59
N GLY A 6 -10.73 -12.43 -1.46
CA GLY A 6 -9.92 -13.64 -1.39
C GLY A 6 -8.45 -13.46 -1.82
N ALA A 7 -8.04 -12.28 -2.26
CA ALA A 7 -6.66 -11.94 -2.57
C ALA A 7 -5.98 -11.20 -1.41
N THR A 8 -4.67 -11.45 -1.22
CA THR A 8 -3.85 -10.71 -0.25
C THR A 8 -3.52 -9.33 -0.79
N VAL A 9 -3.81 -8.30 0.00
CA VAL A 9 -3.62 -6.89 -0.37
C VAL A 9 -2.87 -6.12 0.72
N ALA A 10 -2.21 -5.04 0.32
CA ALA A 10 -1.75 -4.00 1.21
C ALA A 10 -2.83 -2.93 1.37
N VAL A 11 -2.98 -2.40 2.58
CA VAL A 11 -3.99 -1.38 2.89
C VAL A 11 -3.28 -0.20 3.53
N LYS A 12 -3.43 0.97 2.91
CA LYS A 12 -2.91 2.23 3.44
C LYS A 12 -4.08 3.07 3.93
N GLN A 13 -4.12 3.29 5.24
CA GLN A 13 -5.06 4.20 5.87
C GLN A 13 -4.46 5.59 5.90
N VAL A 14 -5.14 6.54 5.26
CA VAL A 14 -4.73 7.94 5.21
C VAL A 14 -5.46 8.69 6.31
N LYS A 15 -4.69 9.17 7.28
CA LYS A 15 -5.21 10.01 8.35
C LYS A 15 -5.56 11.39 7.82
N ARG A 16 -6.66 11.96 8.29
CA ARG A 16 -7.02 13.34 8.03
C ARG A 16 -5.98 14.27 8.69
N CYS A 17 -5.34 15.14 7.90
CA CYS A 17 -4.50 16.20 8.47
C CYS A 17 -5.37 17.36 8.94
N SER A 18 -5.24 17.78 10.20
CA SER A 18 -5.94 18.93 10.78
C SER A 18 -5.31 20.28 10.42
N LYS A 19 -4.00 20.30 10.14
CA LYS A 19 -3.26 21.53 9.81
C LYS A 19 -3.55 22.05 8.39
N ASN A 20 -3.73 21.15 7.42
CA ASN A 20 -4.08 21.52 6.05
C ASN A 20 -4.93 20.41 5.40
N HIS A 21 -6.25 20.57 5.46
CA HIS A 21 -7.20 19.62 4.89
C HIS A 21 -7.12 19.54 3.37
N LEU A 22 -6.86 20.66 2.68
CA LEU A 22 -6.75 20.69 1.22
C LEU A 22 -5.51 19.93 0.75
N ALA A 23 -4.36 20.16 1.38
CA ALA A 23 -3.13 19.43 1.05
C ALA A 23 -3.29 17.92 1.28
N SER A 24 -3.88 17.50 2.42
CA SER A 24 -4.12 16.08 2.69
C SER A 24 -5.03 15.43 1.65
N ARG A 25 -6.09 16.12 1.23
CA ARG A 25 -6.98 15.64 0.17
C ARG A 25 -6.26 15.58 -1.17
N GLN A 26 -5.50 16.60 -1.54
CA GLN A 26 -4.75 16.65 -2.79
C GLN A 26 -3.68 15.56 -2.85
N SER A 27 -2.92 15.36 -1.78
CA SER A 27 -1.96 14.26 -1.68
C SER A 27 -2.65 12.91 -1.86
N PHE A 28 -3.79 12.69 -1.20
CA PHE A 28 -4.57 11.47 -1.38
C PHE A 28 -4.97 11.24 -2.84
N TRP A 29 -5.55 12.23 -3.52
CA TRP A 29 -5.90 12.10 -4.95
C TRP A 29 -4.69 11.92 -5.84
N SER A 30 -3.56 12.56 -5.52
CA SER A 30 -2.33 12.41 -6.29
C SER A 30 -1.75 10.99 -6.19
N GLU A 31 -1.90 10.32 -5.04
CA GLU A 31 -1.50 8.93 -4.90
C GLU A 31 -2.35 8.00 -5.77
N LEU A 32 -3.64 8.31 -5.95
CA LEU A 32 -4.52 7.55 -6.84
C LEU A 32 -4.15 7.67 -8.32
N ASN A 33 -3.29 8.63 -8.72
CA ASN A 33 -2.82 8.70 -10.10
C ASN A 33 -2.07 7.44 -10.54
N VAL A 34 -1.46 6.69 -9.61
CA VAL A 34 -0.80 5.41 -9.92
C VAL A 34 -1.79 4.36 -10.40
N ALA A 35 -3.09 4.48 -10.11
CA ALA A 35 -4.12 3.59 -10.66
C ALA A 35 -4.21 3.64 -12.19
N ARG A 36 -3.64 4.68 -12.81
CA ARG A 36 -3.54 4.83 -14.27
C ARG A 36 -2.26 4.24 -14.86
N LEU A 37 -1.34 3.79 -14.01
CA LEU A 37 -0.10 3.16 -14.41
C LEU A 37 -0.29 1.65 -14.31
N ASP A 38 -0.28 0.98 -15.46
CA ASP A 38 -0.35 -0.47 -15.55
C ASP A 38 1.03 -1.00 -15.96
N HIS A 39 1.82 -1.45 -14.99
CA HIS A 39 3.16 -1.98 -15.25
C HIS A 39 3.61 -2.95 -14.17
N LYS A 40 4.35 -4.00 -14.54
CA LYS A 40 4.79 -5.09 -13.63
C LYS A 40 5.61 -4.61 -12.42
N ASN A 41 6.33 -3.50 -12.56
CA ASN A 41 7.18 -2.94 -11.51
C ASN A 41 6.48 -1.82 -10.71
N VAL A 42 5.20 -1.58 -10.98
CA VAL A 42 4.38 -0.59 -10.28
C VAL A 42 3.33 -1.34 -9.47
N VAL A 43 3.17 -0.95 -8.21
CA VAL A 43 2.14 -1.54 -7.34
C VAL A 43 0.77 -1.06 -7.80
N HIS A 44 -0.08 -1.99 -8.22
CA HIS A 44 -1.43 -1.63 -8.68
C HIS A 44 -2.36 -1.27 -7.53
N ILE A 45 -3.17 -0.25 -7.76
CA ILE A 45 -4.31 0.06 -6.88
C ILE A 45 -5.47 -0.83 -7.29
N VAL A 46 -5.98 -1.60 -6.33
CA VAL A 46 -7.11 -2.52 -6.52
C VAL A 46 -8.42 -1.79 -6.27
N ALA A 47 -8.47 -0.97 -5.23
CA ALA A 47 -9.63 -0.19 -4.86
C ALA A 47 -9.22 0.98 -3.98
N ALA A 48 -10.04 2.02 -3.94
CA ALA A 48 -9.88 3.13 -3.01
C ALA A 48 -11.24 3.51 -2.45
N SER A 49 -11.26 3.91 -1.19
CA SER A 49 -12.44 4.42 -0.51
C SER A 49 -12.17 5.83 -0.02
N THR A 50 -13.05 6.75 -0.44
CA THR A 50 -13.13 8.12 0.07
C THR A 50 -14.40 8.22 0.89
N CYS A 51 -14.27 8.22 2.22
CA CYS A 51 -15.41 8.49 3.08
C CYS A 51 -15.51 9.99 3.36
N THR A 52 -16.50 10.64 2.74
CA THR A 52 -16.98 11.96 3.16
C THR A 52 -18.48 11.84 3.38
N PRO A 53 -18.93 11.89 4.64
CA PRO A 53 -19.63 13.10 5.07
C PRO A 53 -19.35 13.45 6.54
N ALA A 54 -18.88 14.69 6.77
CA ALA A 54 -19.03 15.60 7.92
C ALA A 54 -19.08 15.12 9.41
N ILE A 55 -19.17 13.84 9.76
CA ILE A 55 -19.60 13.36 11.08
C ILE A 55 -18.76 12.19 11.63
N GLN A 56 -18.06 11.43 10.79
CA GLN A 56 -17.12 10.41 11.26
C GLN A 56 -15.69 10.80 10.91
N ASP A 57 -14.75 10.36 11.74
CA ASP A 57 -13.31 10.58 11.62
C ASP A 57 -12.75 9.73 10.45
N SER A 58 -13.29 9.96 9.26
CA SER A 58 -13.27 9.01 8.15
C SER A 58 -11.86 8.84 7.60
N LEU A 59 -11.33 7.63 7.75
CA LEU A 59 -10.04 7.19 7.22
C LEU A 59 -10.18 6.91 5.72
N SER A 60 -9.65 7.80 4.88
CA SER A 60 -9.51 7.49 3.45
C SER A 60 -8.60 6.28 3.29
N THR A 61 -9.05 5.26 2.58
CA THR A 61 -8.34 3.98 2.51
C THR A 61 -7.96 3.65 1.08
N ILE A 62 -6.70 3.27 0.87
CA ILE A 62 -6.19 2.79 -0.42
C ILE A 62 -5.87 1.31 -0.27
N ILE A 63 -6.47 0.50 -1.14
CA ILE A 63 -6.24 -0.94 -1.25
C ILE A 63 -5.37 -1.15 -2.47
N MET A 64 -4.21 -1.76 -2.26
CA MET A 64 -3.20 -1.95 -3.29
C MET A 64 -2.68 -3.38 -3.26
N GLU A 65 -2.05 -3.78 -4.36
CA GLU A 65 -1.38 -5.06 -4.47
C GLU A 65 -0.36 -5.25 -3.34
N TYR A 66 -0.29 -6.48 -2.83
CA TYR A 66 0.67 -6.83 -1.80
C TYR A 66 2.02 -7.23 -2.40
N ALA A 67 2.99 -6.32 -2.38
CA ALA A 67 4.33 -6.51 -2.95
C ALA A 67 5.34 -7.21 -1.99
N GLY A 68 4.88 -7.76 -0.86
CA GLY A 68 5.71 -8.44 0.12
C GLY A 68 5.77 -7.75 1.50
N ASN A 69 6.54 -8.35 2.41
CA ASN A 69 6.62 -7.93 3.81
C ASN A 69 7.58 -6.76 4.07
N CYS A 70 8.44 -6.41 3.11
CA CYS A 70 9.48 -5.40 3.30
C CYS A 70 9.54 -4.40 2.14
N THR A 71 10.06 -3.21 2.41
CA THR A 71 10.35 -2.22 1.38
C THR A 71 11.78 -2.37 0.87
N LEU A 72 12.06 -1.85 -0.32
CA LEU A 72 13.43 -1.82 -0.84
C LEU A 72 14.42 -1.16 0.13
N HIS A 73 13.98 -0.11 0.83
CA HIS A 73 14.80 0.53 1.88
C HIS A 73 15.16 -0.45 3.01
N HIS A 74 14.23 -1.30 3.45
CA HIS A 74 14.53 -2.33 4.45
C HIS A 74 15.48 -3.40 3.89
N ALA A 75 15.39 -3.74 2.60
CA ALA A 75 16.30 -4.70 1.99
C ALA A 75 17.74 -4.16 1.85
N ILE A 76 17.90 -2.86 1.57
CA ILE A 76 19.21 -2.22 1.39
C ILE A 76 19.84 -1.83 2.73
N TYR A 77 19.05 -1.30 3.66
CA TYR A 77 19.57 -0.69 4.90
C TYR A 77 19.15 -1.41 6.18
N GLY A 78 18.31 -2.44 6.10
CA GLY A 78 17.89 -3.22 7.28
C GLY A 78 18.95 -4.23 7.68
N THR A 79 19.51 -4.07 8.89
CA THR A 79 20.60 -4.89 9.45
C THR A 79 20.22 -6.33 9.85
N GLY A 80 19.21 -6.95 9.22
CA GLY A 80 18.84 -8.35 9.52
C GLY A 80 17.50 -8.80 8.96
N TYR A 81 17.48 -9.29 7.72
CA TYR A 81 16.37 -10.10 7.18
C TYR A 81 16.62 -11.60 7.33
N LEU A 82 17.38 -12.02 8.35
CA LEU A 82 17.78 -13.42 8.55
C LEU A 82 17.08 -14.16 9.71
N THR A 83 15.92 -13.70 10.18
CA THR A 83 15.16 -14.53 11.14
C THR A 83 13.69 -14.63 10.73
N GLY A 84 13.31 -15.86 10.38
CA GLY A 84 12.14 -16.18 9.57
C GLY A 84 10.78 -16.06 10.24
N ASN A 85 9.74 -16.04 9.41
CA ASN A 85 8.84 -17.19 9.23
C ASN A 85 7.86 -16.90 8.06
N ASN A 86 7.84 -17.80 7.07
CA ASN A 86 6.75 -18.12 6.10
C ASN A 86 6.15 -16.94 5.32
N ASP A 87 6.24 -16.83 3.99
CA ASP A 87 5.83 -17.80 2.98
C ASP A 87 6.26 -17.34 1.55
N GLY A 88 7.03 -18.16 0.83
CA GLY A 88 6.95 -18.18 -0.65
C GLY A 88 7.98 -17.44 -1.51
N LEU A 89 9.08 -16.88 -0.98
CA LEU A 89 10.18 -16.38 -1.83
C LEU A 89 11.17 -17.50 -2.16
N LYS A 90 10.73 -18.44 -3.00
CA LYS A 90 11.63 -19.36 -3.69
C LYS A 90 12.13 -18.63 -4.95
N CYS A 91 13.23 -17.92 -4.82
CA CYS A 91 13.99 -17.45 -5.98
C CYS A 91 14.68 -18.69 -6.58
N ASP A 92 14.01 -19.33 -7.53
CA ASP A 92 14.59 -20.35 -8.39
C ASP A 92 15.71 -19.67 -9.20
N ARG A 93 16.95 -19.79 -8.72
CA ARG A 93 18.13 -19.57 -9.55
C ARG A 93 18.29 -20.81 -10.41
N GLY A 94 17.67 -20.76 -11.60
CA GLY A 94 17.90 -21.72 -12.66
C GLY A 94 19.37 -21.65 -13.11
N VAL A 95 20.03 -22.78 -12.91
CA VAL A 95 21.25 -23.37 -13.52
C VAL A 95 22.30 -22.40 -14.07
#